data_AF-A0A7Y2U848-F1
#
_entry.id   AF-A0A7Y2U848-F1
#
_cell.length_a   1.000
_cell.length_b   1.000
_cell.length_c   1.000
_cell.angle_alpha   90.00
_cell.angle_beta   90.00
_cell.angle_gamma   90.00
#
_symmetry.space_group_name_H-M   'P 1'
#
loop_
_entity.id
_entity.type
_entity.pdbx_description
1 polymer ?
#
loop_
_entity_poly.entity_id
_entity_poly.type
_entity_poly.pdbx_seq_one_letter_code
_entity_poly.pdbx_strand_id
1 'polypeptide(L)' 'MSRNDQMSGGQNSLSKRRTGFPRVIHHDTPLTKSSVGGPLLSLDGECVGMNIARASRVATFAIPAKELREIIGRMIK' A
#
# COMPACT_ATOMS: atom_id res chain seq x y z
N MET A 1 11.64 -14.81 -9.57
CA MET A 1 11.11 -14.56 -8.20
C MET A 1 12.31 -14.40 -7.28
N SER A 2 12.39 -13.34 -6.48
CA SER A 2 13.55 -13.07 -5.62
C SER A 2 13.50 -13.88 -4.32
N ARG A 3 14.64 -14.00 -3.62
CA ARG A 3 14.69 -14.56 -2.25
C ARG A 3 13.72 -13.83 -1.31
N ASN A 4 13.60 -12.51 -1.45
CA ASN A 4 12.68 -11.72 -0.63
C ASN A 4 11.21 -12.08 -0.90
N ASP A 5 10.83 -12.31 -2.17
CA ASP A 5 9.47 -12.74 -2.51
C ASP A 5 9.15 -14.11 -1.88
N GLN A 6 10.09 -15.06 -1.94
CA GLN A 6 9.95 -16.39 -1.31
C GLN A 6 9.75 -16.28 0.20
N MET A 7 10.60 -15.50 0.88
CA MET A 7 10.51 -15.26 2.31
C MET A 7 9.26 -14.45 2.71
N SER A 8 8.57 -13.84 1.75
CA SER A 8 7.34 -13.08 1.99
C SER A 8 6.05 -13.89 1.76
N GLY A 9 6.16 -15.22 1.70
CA GLY A 9 5.03 -16.13 1.46
C GLY A 9 4.72 -16.34 -0.04
N GLY A 10 5.65 -15.99 -0.93
CA GLY A 10 5.52 -16.18 -2.37
C GLY A 10 4.51 -15.25 -3.05
N GLN A 11 4.31 -15.45 -4.36
CA GLN A 11 3.47 -14.56 -5.18
C GLN A 11 2.01 -14.50 -4.72
N ASN A 12 1.50 -15.60 -4.13
CA ASN A 12 0.13 -15.65 -3.64
C ASN A 12 -0.09 -14.82 -2.38
N SER A 13 0.97 -14.41 -1.69
CA SER A 13 0.87 -13.59 -0.48
C SER A 13 1.08 -12.11 -0.73
N LEU A 14 1.55 -11.72 -1.92
CA LEU A 14 1.87 -10.33 -2.27
C LEU A 14 0.83 -9.73 -3.21
N SER A 15 0.73 -8.40 -3.24
CA SER A 15 -0.12 -7.71 -4.21
C SER A 15 0.41 -7.87 -5.63
N LYS A 16 -0.50 -8.10 -6.60
CA LYS A 16 -0.15 -8.28 -8.03
C LYS A 16 0.64 -7.08 -8.57
N ARG A 17 0.16 -5.87 -8.28
CA ARG A 17 0.89 -4.61 -8.52
C ARG A 17 1.47 -4.12 -7.20
N ARG A 18 2.79 -4.04 -7.09
CA ARG A 18 3.50 -3.59 -5.88
C ARG A 18 4.79 -2.81 -6.18
N THR A 19 4.98 -2.39 -7.43
CA THR A 19 6.15 -1.66 -7.93
C THR A 19 5.71 -0.62 -8.95
N GLY A 20 6.63 0.27 -9.35
CA GLY A 20 6.34 1.32 -10.34
C GLY A 20 5.38 2.39 -9.83
N PHE A 21 5.30 2.57 -8.51
CA PHE A 21 4.62 3.72 -7.92
C PHE A 21 5.58 4.91 -7.87
N PRO A 22 5.17 6.11 -8.31
CA PRO A 22 6.05 7.28 -8.33
C PRO A 22 6.43 7.75 -6.91
N ARG A 23 5.50 7.61 -5.96
CA ARG A 23 5.69 7.93 -4.55
C ARG A 23 4.76 7.08 -3.69
N VAL A 24 5.27 6.60 -2.55
CA VAL A 24 4.50 5.84 -1.56
C VAL A 24 4.97 6.19 -0.16
N ILE A 25 4.08 6.02 0.82
CA ILE A 25 4.46 5.82 2.22
C ILE A 25 4.77 4.33 2.38
N HIS A 26 5.93 4.04 2.96
CA HIS A 26 6.32 2.69 3.34
C HIS A 26 6.05 2.50 4.83
N HIS A 27 5.32 1.43 5.18
CA HIS A 27 4.99 1.10 6.56
C HIS A 27 4.84 -0.42 6.72
N ASP A 28 4.72 -0.89 7.95
CA ASP A 28 4.78 -2.30 8.34
C ASP A 28 3.45 -2.84 8.89
N THR A 29 2.34 -2.10 8.72
CA THR A 29 1.01 -2.55 9.15
C THR A 29 0.70 -3.93 8.54
N PRO A 30 0.23 -4.90 9.35
CA PRO A 30 0.08 -6.30 8.93
C PRO A 30 -1.17 -6.52 8.07
N LEU A 31 -1.21 -5.90 6.89
CA LEU A 31 -2.27 -6.10 5.91
C LEU A 31 -1.98 -7.30 5.02
N THR A 32 -3.01 -8.00 4.56
CA THR A 32 -2.92 -9.02 3.52
C THR A 32 -3.12 -8.38 2.15
N LYS A 33 -2.78 -9.10 1.07
CA LYS A 33 -3.03 -8.60 -0.30
C LYS A 33 -4.52 -8.34 -0.60
N SER A 34 -5.43 -8.93 0.18
CA SER A 34 -6.89 -8.76 0.04
C SER A 34 -7.47 -7.72 1.00
N SER A 35 -6.72 -7.27 2.01
CA SER A 35 -7.17 -6.25 2.97
C SER A 35 -6.60 -4.85 2.68
N VAL A 36 -5.84 -4.67 1.59
CA VAL A 36 -5.48 -3.33 1.10
C VAL A 36 -6.70 -2.62 0.50
N GLY A 37 -6.65 -1.29 0.42
CA GLY A 37 -7.73 -0.43 -0.05
C GLY A 37 -8.29 0.50 1.02
N GLY A 38 -8.11 0.16 2.30
CA GLY A 38 -8.51 1.00 3.43
C GLY A 38 -7.55 2.17 3.70
N PRO A 39 -7.95 3.13 4.55
CA PRO A 39 -7.11 4.26 4.93
C PRO A 39 -5.91 3.83 5.77
N LEU A 40 -4.81 4.58 5.68
CA LEU A 40 -3.71 4.56 6.63
C LEU A 40 -3.91 5.73 7.60
N LEU A 41 -4.02 5.42 8.88
CA LEU A 41 -4.32 6.40 9.93
C LEU A 41 -3.07 6.73 10.76
N SER A 42 -2.96 7.98 11.21
CA SER A 42 -2.05 8.37 12.28
C SER A 42 -2.57 7.89 13.65
N LEU A 43 -1.77 8.07 14.70
CA LEU A 43 -2.18 7.75 16.08
C LEU A 43 -3.32 8.64 16.58
N ASP A 44 -3.47 9.83 16.00
CA ASP A 44 -4.57 10.76 16.31
C ASP A 44 -5.85 10.46 15.49
N GLY A 45 -5.84 9.39 14.69
CA GLY A 45 -6.97 8.98 13.85
C GLY A 45 -7.08 9.73 12.52
N GLU A 46 -6.08 10.52 12.15
CA GLU A 46 -6.08 11.28 10.89
C GLU A 46 -5.72 10.38 9.70
N CYS A 47 -6.43 10.52 8.58
CA CYS A 47 -6.11 9.79 7.35
C CYS A 47 -4.87 10.39 6.66
N VAL A 48 -3.74 9.67 6.73
CA VAL A 48 -2.47 10.08 6.12
C VAL A 48 -2.23 9.44 4.75
N GLY A 49 -3.08 8.50 4.33
CA GLY A 49 -3.01 7.86 3.02
C GLY A 49 -4.01 6.72 2.82
N MET A 50 -3.85 5.98 1.73
CA MET A 50 -4.63 4.78 1.42
C MET A 50 -3.71 3.61 1.10
N ASN A 51 -3.90 2.47 1.78
CA ASN A 51 -3.12 1.26 1.56
C ASN A 51 -3.41 0.68 0.18
N ILE A 52 -2.38 0.37 -0.61
CA ILE A 52 -2.54 -0.08 -2.01
C ILE A 52 -1.81 -1.37 -2.34
N ALA A 53 -0.79 -1.75 -1.58
CA ALA A 53 -0.04 -2.95 -1.88
C ALA A 53 0.64 -3.56 -0.66
N ARG A 54 0.49 -4.88 -0.48
CA ARG A 54 1.41 -5.68 0.31
C ARG A 54 2.64 -6.00 -0.56
N ALA A 55 3.73 -5.31 -0.31
CA ALA A 55 4.94 -5.36 -1.12
C ALA A 55 5.91 -6.47 -0.71
N SER A 56 6.03 -6.73 0.60
CA SER A 56 6.80 -7.83 1.17
C SER A 56 6.28 -8.20 2.56
N ARG A 57 6.95 -9.10 3.27
CA ARG A 57 6.62 -9.41 4.68
C ARG A 57 6.77 -8.23 5.64
N VAL A 58 7.62 -7.25 5.31
CA VAL A 58 7.90 -6.07 6.14
C VAL A 58 7.45 -4.76 5.49
N ALA A 59 6.80 -4.84 4.32
CA ALA A 59 6.52 -3.67 3.50
C ALA A 59 5.09 -3.67 3.01
N THR A 60 4.32 -2.67 3.45
CA THR A 60 3.07 -2.24 2.87
C THR A 60 3.25 -0.83 2.33
N PHE A 61 2.62 -0.56 1.18
CA PHE A 61 2.63 0.75 0.55
C PHE A 61 1.27 1.41 0.64
N ALA A 62 1.29 2.70 0.96
CA ALA A 62 0.13 3.58 0.88
C ALA A 62 0.39 4.76 -0.07
N ILE A 63 -0.65 5.20 -0.78
CA ILE A 63 -0.65 6.49 -1.48
C ILE A 63 -0.76 7.57 -0.40
N PRO A 64 0.15 8.55 -0.33
CA PRO A 64 0.02 9.64 0.62
C PRO A 64 -1.24 10.48 0.36
N ALA A 65 -1.86 11.00 1.42
CA ALA A 65 -3.17 11.66 1.35
C ALA A 65 -3.21 12.84 0.36
N LYS A 66 -2.11 13.58 0.21
CA LYS A 66 -2.01 14.69 -0.75
C LYS A 66 -2.24 14.20 -2.19
N GLU A 67 -1.45 13.23 -2.66
CA GLU A 67 -1.56 12.65 -3.99
C GLU A 67 -2.88 11.91 -4.17
N LEU A 68 -3.37 11.23 -3.14
CA LEU A 68 -4.67 10.55 -3.17
C LEU A 68 -5.80 11.54 -3.48
N ARG A 69 -5.83 12.70 -2.82
CA ARG A 69 -6.83 13.76 -3.05
C ARG A 69 -6.76 14.30 -4.47
N GLU A 70 -5.57 14.53 -5.00
CA GLU A 70 -5.36 14.97 -6.38
C GLU A 70 -5.86 13.94 -7.40
N ILE A 71 -5.62 12.65 -7.17
CA ILE A 71 -6.10 11.55 -8.03
C ILE A 71 -7.63 11.49 -8.01
N ILE A 72 -8.24 11.49 -6.82
CA ILE A 72 -9.70 11.43 -6.67
C ILE A 72 -10.37 12.60 -7.40
N GLY A 73 -9.83 13.82 -7.26
CA GLY A 73 -10.35 15.01 -7.96
C GLY A 73 -10.28 14.94 -9.48
N ARG A 74 -9.43 14.05 -10.06
CA ARG A 74 -9.40 13.77 -11.50
C ARG A 74 -10.36 12.65 -11.93
N MET A 75 -10.71 11.76 -11.00
CA MET A 75 -11.55 10.59 -11.26
C MET A 75 -13.04 10.89 -11.10
N ILE A 76 -13.39 11.74 -10.15
CA ILE A 76 -14.75 12.17 -9.89
C ILE A 76 -14.97 13.44 -10.71
N LYS A 77 -15.83 13.36 -11.73
CA LYS A 77 -16.38 14.52 -12.45
C LYS A 77 -17.55 15.11 -11.68
#